data_AF-A0A930EUP0-F1
#
_entry.id   AF-A0A930EUP0-F1
#
_cell.length_a   1.000
_cell.length_b   1.000
_cell.length_c   1.000
_cell.angle_alpha   90.00
_cell.angle_beta   90.00
_cell.angle_gamma   90.00
#
_symmetry.space_group_name_H-M   'P 1'
#
loop_
_entity.id
_entity.type
_entity.pdbx_description
1 polymer ?
#
loop_
_entity_poly.entity_id
_entity_poly.type
_entity_poly.pdbx_seq_one_letter_code
_entity_poly.pdbx_strand_id
1 'polypeptide(L)'
;MKTLSIDIETYSEASLSSTGVYRYAADQSFTILLFAYSVDGEPVQIVDLAQGESLPAEVEAALSDPSVQKWAFNAQFERVCLSAYLGEKLDPRGWYCSLVWSTYAGIPLNLAGVAQALHLETEKMTEGKDLIRKFSQPCKATKSNGGRTRNLPEHAMEDWETFKAYCVRDVEVERAIASRLSPLPMPAFEWENYWRDQRFNDMGVGIDVELASKAVEADREIKEALYTQMRHWTGVENPQSVTQLLGWLQEHGAHLPSLAKADVASALEEADGSVADVLAARLEIAKSSVKKYEKMLDCVCPDGRAHGLLQFMGAGRTGRWAGRLVQVQNLPRQTFSDLEEAAA
;
A
#
# COMPACT_ATOMS: atom_id res chain seq x y z
N MET A 1 4.08 -6.15 -32.56
CA MET A 1 4.51 -5.79 -31.20
C MET A 1 5.11 -7.02 -30.52
N LYS A 2 6.35 -6.94 -30.05
CA LYS A 2 7.02 -7.97 -29.24
C LYS A 2 7.14 -7.53 -27.77
N THR A 3 7.50 -6.26 -27.54
CA THR A 3 7.61 -5.69 -26.19
C THR A 3 6.80 -4.42 -26.07
N LEU A 4 6.30 -4.17 -24.86
CA LEU A 4 5.56 -2.97 -24.49
C LEU A 4 6.01 -2.54 -23.10
N SER A 5 6.73 -1.43 -22.99
CA SER A 5 7.06 -0.83 -21.67
C SER A 5 5.97 0.14 -21.29
N ILE A 6 5.50 0.13 -20.05
CA ILE A 6 4.30 0.84 -19.60
C ILE A 6 4.56 1.50 -18.25
N ASP A 7 4.11 2.74 -18.13
CA ASP A 7 3.88 3.41 -16.85
C ASP A 7 2.51 4.08 -16.89
N ILE A 8 1.80 4.09 -15.76
CA ILE A 8 0.50 4.74 -15.66
C ILE A 8 0.43 5.60 -14.41
N GLU A 9 -0.24 6.74 -14.57
CA GLU A 9 -0.68 7.54 -13.43
C GLU A 9 -2.17 7.34 -13.23
N THR A 10 -2.58 7.27 -11.98
CA THR A 10 -3.96 6.91 -11.62
C THR A 10 -4.49 7.79 -10.50
N TYR A 11 -5.81 7.80 -10.30
CA TYR A 11 -6.47 8.43 -9.16
C TYR A 11 -7.44 7.45 -8.51
N SER A 12 -7.56 7.52 -7.19
CA SER A 12 -8.64 6.90 -6.41
C SER A 12 -8.81 7.65 -5.08
N GLU A 13 -10.02 7.69 -4.55
CA GLU A 13 -10.29 8.13 -3.18
C GLU A 13 -9.76 7.14 -2.15
N ALA A 14 -9.74 5.85 -2.48
CA ALA A 14 -9.11 4.84 -1.64
C ALA A 14 -7.59 5.09 -1.58
N SER A 15 -7.01 5.02 -0.38
CA SER A 15 -5.57 5.22 -0.22
C SER A 15 -4.79 3.96 -0.58
N LEU A 16 -3.95 4.04 -1.62
CA LEU A 16 -3.14 2.92 -2.08
C LEU A 16 -2.28 2.28 -0.98
N SER A 17 -1.72 3.09 -0.08
CA SER A 17 -0.85 2.61 1.01
C SER A 17 -1.63 1.90 2.13
N SER A 18 -2.89 2.29 2.36
CA SER A 18 -3.73 1.65 3.38
C SER A 18 -4.55 0.48 2.81
N THR A 19 -5.00 0.52 1.57
CA THR A 19 -5.92 -0.49 1.05
C THR A 19 -5.22 -1.51 0.13
N GLY A 20 -4.08 -1.13 -0.46
CA GLY A 20 -3.39 -1.92 -1.48
C GLY A 20 -4.03 -1.77 -2.87
N VAL A 21 -3.31 -2.19 -3.92
CA VAL A 21 -3.70 -1.86 -5.31
C VAL A 21 -5.04 -2.44 -5.74
N TYR A 22 -5.41 -3.62 -5.26
CA TYR A 22 -6.68 -4.24 -5.66
C TYR A 22 -7.89 -3.45 -5.15
N ARG A 23 -7.90 -3.07 -3.86
CA ARG A 23 -8.99 -2.26 -3.32
C ARG A 23 -8.94 -0.81 -3.83
N TYR A 24 -7.74 -0.29 -4.09
CA TYR A 24 -7.52 1.00 -4.74
C TYR A 24 -8.16 1.05 -6.14
N ALA A 25 -7.91 0.05 -6.98
CA ALA A 25 -8.41 -0.04 -8.35
C ALA A 25 -9.90 -0.45 -8.43
N ALA A 26 -10.41 -1.16 -7.41
CA ALA A 26 -11.82 -1.52 -7.31
C ALA A 26 -12.71 -0.38 -6.76
N ASP A 27 -12.13 0.75 -6.37
CA ASP A 27 -12.89 1.89 -5.90
C ASP A 27 -13.70 2.54 -7.04
N GLN A 28 -14.90 3.02 -6.74
CA GLN A 28 -15.76 3.63 -7.76
C GLN A 28 -15.19 4.93 -8.33
N SER A 29 -14.32 5.60 -7.57
CA SER A 29 -13.63 6.82 -8.00
C SER A 29 -12.37 6.55 -8.83
N PHE A 30 -11.97 5.27 -8.96
CA PHE A 30 -10.74 4.90 -9.64
C PHE A 30 -10.77 5.31 -11.11
N THR A 31 -9.67 5.91 -11.58
CA THR A 31 -9.45 6.17 -13.01
C THR A 31 -7.97 6.15 -13.33
N ILE A 32 -7.62 5.70 -14.53
CA ILE A 32 -6.31 5.98 -15.10
C ILE A 32 -6.32 7.42 -15.62
N LEU A 33 -5.25 8.14 -15.34
CA LEU A 33 -5.05 9.54 -15.66
C LEU A 33 -4.18 9.68 -16.92
N LEU A 34 -3.02 9.04 -16.90
CA LEU A 34 -2.01 9.08 -17.94
C LEU A 34 -1.53 7.66 -18.22
N PHE A 35 -1.19 7.41 -19.48
CA PHE A 35 -0.62 6.14 -19.92
C PHE A 35 0.60 6.42 -20.80
N ALA A 36 1.80 6.21 -20.25
CA ALA A 36 3.04 6.29 -21.00
C ALA A 36 3.44 4.90 -21.49
N TYR A 37 3.91 4.80 -22.72
CA TYR A 37 4.35 3.52 -23.26
C TYR A 37 5.41 3.62 -24.34
N SER A 38 6.13 2.52 -24.54
CA SER A 38 7.06 2.33 -25.66
C SER A 38 6.86 0.95 -26.28
N VAL A 39 6.61 0.94 -27.59
CA VAL A 39 6.45 -0.27 -28.40
C VAL A 39 7.80 -0.66 -28.97
N ASP A 40 8.24 -1.90 -28.75
CA ASP A 40 9.44 -2.48 -29.39
C ASP A 40 10.73 -1.63 -29.25
N GLY A 41 10.81 -0.77 -28.22
CA GLY A 41 11.94 0.12 -27.98
C GLY A 41 11.90 1.46 -28.73
N GLU A 42 10.80 1.79 -29.40
CA GLU A 42 10.58 3.10 -30.02
C GLU A 42 10.47 4.23 -28.97
N PRO A 43 10.53 5.52 -29.36
CA PRO A 43 10.34 6.64 -28.44
C PRO A 43 9.06 6.48 -27.60
N VAL A 44 9.12 6.93 -26.34
CA VAL A 44 7.98 6.83 -25.43
C VAL A 44 6.87 7.78 -25.89
N GLN A 45 5.65 7.27 -25.93
CA GLN A 45 4.43 8.01 -26.23
C GLN A 45 3.60 8.15 -24.96
N ILE A 46 2.80 9.21 -24.87
CA ILE A 46 1.91 9.50 -23.74
C ILE A 46 0.48 9.60 -24.26
N VAL A 47 -0.47 9.02 -23.53
CA VAL A 47 -1.91 9.17 -23.75
C VAL A 47 -2.52 9.82 -22.52
N ASP A 48 -3.16 10.97 -22.74
CA ASP A 48 -3.82 11.78 -21.72
C ASP A 48 -5.29 11.37 -21.57
N LEU A 49 -5.50 10.24 -20.89
CA LEU A 49 -6.83 9.66 -20.67
C LEU A 49 -7.74 10.61 -19.87
N ALA A 50 -7.17 11.39 -18.93
CA ALA A 50 -7.93 12.37 -18.15
C ALA A 50 -8.45 13.54 -19.00
N GLN A 51 -7.82 13.82 -20.15
CA GLN A 51 -8.25 14.83 -21.14
C GLN A 51 -9.05 14.23 -22.30
N GLY A 52 -9.43 12.95 -22.21
CA GLY A 52 -10.29 12.29 -23.19
C GLY A 52 -9.55 11.70 -24.41
N GLU A 53 -8.22 11.59 -24.37
CA GLU A 53 -7.51 10.77 -25.34
C GLU A 53 -7.85 9.28 -25.15
N SER A 54 -7.53 8.44 -26.12
CA SER A 54 -7.79 7.00 -26.07
C SER A 54 -6.56 6.22 -26.47
N LEU A 55 -6.40 5.03 -25.90
CA LEU A 55 -5.30 4.15 -26.29
C LEU A 55 -5.45 3.74 -27.76
N PRO A 56 -4.35 3.67 -28.52
CA PRO A 56 -4.38 3.02 -29.82
C PRO A 56 -4.83 1.57 -29.68
N ALA A 57 -5.70 1.12 -30.59
CA ALA A 57 -6.31 -0.21 -30.51
C ALA A 57 -5.28 -1.36 -30.45
N GLU A 58 -4.14 -1.20 -31.12
CA GLU A 58 -3.04 -2.17 -31.09
C GLU A 58 -2.30 -2.23 -29.75
N VAL A 59 -2.22 -1.12 -29.02
CA VAL A 59 -1.64 -1.06 -27.67
C VAL A 59 -2.60 -1.70 -26.67
N GLU A 60 -3.90 -1.37 -26.77
CA GLU A 60 -4.93 -1.97 -25.93
C GLU A 60 -4.99 -3.49 -26.11
N ALA A 61 -5.02 -3.98 -27.36
CA ALA A 61 -5.02 -5.42 -27.64
C ALA A 61 -3.77 -6.15 -27.09
N ALA A 62 -2.62 -5.48 -27.07
CA ALA A 62 -1.38 -6.06 -26.57
C ALA A 62 -1.37 -6.26 -25.04
N LEU A 63 -2.21 -5.55 -24.28
CA LEU A 63 -2.31 -5.71 -22.82
C LEU A 63 -2.78 -7.12 -22.43
N SER A 64 -3.63 -7.74 -23.26
CA SER A 64 -4.21 -9.06 -23.00
C SER A 64 -3.50 -10.18 -23.76
N ASP A 65 -2.65 -9.85 -24.73
CA ASP A 65 -1.89 -10.84 -25.52
C ASP A 65 -0.70 -11.41 -24.71
N PRO A 66 -0.68 -12.73 -24.40
CA PRO A 66 0.41 -13.36 -23.65
C PRO A 66 1.70 -13.55 -24.47
N SER A 67 1.67 -13.31 -25.79
CA SER A 67 2.84 -13.37 -26.66
C SER A 67 3.64 -12.05 -26.66
N VAL A 68 3.02 -10.95 -26.24
CA VAL A 68 3.68 -9.65 -26.02
C VAL A 68 4.28 -9.63 -24.62
N GLN A 69 5.53 -9.19 -24.50
CA GLN A 69 6.18 -8.97 -23.21
C GLN A 69 5.89 -7.55 -22.73
N LYS A 70 5.02 -7.42 -21.73
CA LYS A 70 4.68 -6.16 -21.08
C LYS A 70 5.61 -5.95 -19.90
N TRP A 71 6.30 -4.82 -19.89
CA TRP A 71 7.25 -4.42 -18.86
C TRP A 71 6.70 -3.22 -18.12
N ALA A 72 6.77 -3.27 -16.80
CA ALA A 72 6.52 -2.12 -15.94
C ALA A 72 7.40 -2.23 -14.69
N PHE A 73 7.75 -1.09 -14.08
CA PHE A 73 8.62 -1.12 -12.90
C PHE A 73 7.98 -1.91 -11.77
N ASN A 74 6.68 -1.73 -11.52
CA ASN A 74 5.92 -2.48 -10.52
C ASN A 74 4.73 -3.25 -11.13
N ALA A 75 4.96 -4.09 -12.16
CA ALA A 75 3.92 -4.70 -13.01
C ALA A 75 2.64 -5.27 -12.34
N GLN A 76 2.64 -5.59 -11.04
CA GLN A 76 1.40 -5.86 -10.32
C GLN A 76 0.45 -4.65 -10.32
N PHE A 77 1.00 -3.46 -10.08
CA PHE A 77 0.25 -2.22 -10.01
C PHE A 77 -0.42 -1.91 -11.35
N GLU A 78 0.37 -1.83 -12.41
CA GLU A 78 -0.09 -1.46 -13.74
C GLU A 78 -1.10 -2.50 -14.24
N ARG A 79 -0.80 -3.80 -14.10
CA ARG A 79 -1.72 -4.87 -14.54
C ARG A 79 -3.06 -4.85 -13.80
N VAL A 80 -3.07 -4.63 -12.48
CA VAL A 80 -4.32 -4.60 -11.70
C VAL A 80 -5.15 -3.37 -12.05
N CYS A 81 -4.52 -2.21 -12.15
CA CYS A 81 -5.15 -0.97 -12.57
C CYS A 81 -5.70 -1.06 -14.01
N LEU A 82 -4.94 -1.64 -14.94
CA LEU A 82 -5.38 -1.85 -16.32
C LEU A 82 -6.49 -2.89 -16.43
N SER A 83 -6.49 -3.91 -15.56
CA SER A 83 -7.61 -4.84 -15.48
C SER A 83 -8.92 -4.15 -15.09
N ALA A 84 -8.84 -3.23 -14.12
CA ALA A 84 -10.00 -2.42 -13.72
C ALA A 84 -10.45 -1.47 -14.85
N TYR A 85 -9.51 -0.83 -15.55
CA TYR A 85 -9.79 0.05 -16.69
C TYR A 85 -10.47 -0.68 -17.86
N LEU A 86 -10.00 -1.88 -18.22
CA LEU A 86 -10.57 -2.68 -19.31
C LEU A 86 -11.85 -3.44 -18.91
N GLY A 87 -12.14 -3.53 -17.60
CA GLY A 87 -13.23 -4.36 -17.08
C GLY A 87 -12.98 -5.87 -17.23
N GLU A 88 -11.74 -6.27 -17.50
CA GLU A 88 -11.33 -7.67 -17.64
C GLU A 88 -10.06 -7.98 -16.83
N LYS A 89 -9.96 -9.20 -16.32
CA LYS A 89 -8.79 -9.60 -15.53
C LYS A 89 -7.64 -10.00 -16.45
N LEU A 90 -6.59 -9.20 -16.48
CA LEU A 90 -5.39 -9.47 -17.28
C LEU A 90 -4.57 -10.61 -16.66
N ASP A 91 -4.29 -11.66 -17.45
CA ASP A 91 -3.45 -12.78 -17.02
C ASP A 91 -2.01 -12.27 -16.74
N PRO A 92 -1.39 -12.65 -15.61
CA PRO A 92 0.00 -12.27 -15.32
C PRO A 92 1.04 -12.74 -16.34
N ARG A 93 0.76 -13.78 -17.13
CA ARG A 93 1.70 -14.31 -18.14
C ARG A 93 1.99 -13.23 -19.18
N GLY A 94 3.29 -13.05 -19.45
CA GLY A 94 3.77 -12.00 -20.35
C GLY A 94 3.93 -10.64 -19.67
N TRP A 95 3.57 -10.49 -18.39
CA TRP A 95 3.90 -9.30 -17.60
C TRP A 95 5.20 -9.51 -16.82
N TYR A 96 6.14 -8.58 -16.99
CA TYR A 96 7.47 -8.63 -16.41
C TYR A 96 7.68 -7.40 -15.54
N CYS A 97 8.30 -7.59 -14.38
CA CYS A 97 8.44 -6.56 -13.37
C CYS A 97 9.92 -6.21 -13.17
N SER A 98 10.29 -4.98 -13.56
CA SER A 98 11.68 -4.52 -13.46
C SER A 98 12.13 -4.37 -11.99
N LEU A 99 11.22 -4.09 -11.06
CA LEU A 99 11.49 -4.13 -9.61
C LEU A 99 11.85 -5.54 -9.14
N VAL A 100 11.13 -6.57 -9.57
CA VAL A 100 11.44 -7.98 -9.21
C VAL A 100 12.80 -8.37 -9.78
N TRP A 101 13.08 -8.02 -11.04
CA TRP A 101 14.38 -8.30 -11.66
C TRP A 101 15.53 -7.59 -10.94
N SER A 102 15.35 -6.32 -10.57
CA SER A 102 16.31 -5.56 -9.78
C SER A 102 16.57 -6.21 -8.42
N THR A 103 15.50 -6.65 -7.76
CA THR A 103 15.58 -7.30 -6.45
C THR A 103 16.30 -8.64 -6.52
N TYR A 104 16.05 -9.43 -7.58
CA TYR A 104 16.78 -10.66 -7.86
C TYR A 104 18.29 -10.41 -8.04
N ALA A 105 18.66 -9.27 -8.65
CA ALA A 105 20.05 -8.83 -8.77
C ALA A 105 20.65 -8.24 -7.46
N GLY A 106 19.91 -8.23 -6.35
CA GLY A 106 20.37 -7.70 -5.06
C GLY A 106 20.34 -6.17 -4.94
N ILE A 107 19.54 -5.50 -5.78
CA ILE A 107 19.45 -4.03 -5.88
C ILE A 107 18.24 -3.51 -5.06
N PRO A 108 18.22 -2.24 -4.59
CA PRO A 108 17.13 -1.69 -3.77
C PRO A 108 15.71 -1.75 -4.36
N LEU A 109 14.69 -1.61 -3.49
CA LEU A 109 13.26 -1.80 -3.78
C LEU A 109 12.49 -0.53 -4.23
N ASN A 110 13.12 0.39 -4.98
CA ASN A 110 12.42 1.56 -5.55
C ASN A 110 13.16 2.11 -6.78
N LEU A 111 12.43 2.73 -7.72
CA LEU A 111 12.94 3.15 -9.03
C LEU A 111 14.18 4.05 -8.91
N ALA A 112 14.09 5.10 -8.08
CA ALA A 112 15.19 6.02 -7.84
C ALA A 112 16.43 5.32 -7.26
N GLY A 113 16.24 4.40 -6.32
CA GLY A 113 17.31 3.61 -5.71
C GLY A 113 17.97 2.64 -6.68
N VAL A 114 17.18 2.02 -7.56
CA VAL A 114 17.68 1.14 -8.64
C VAL A 114 18.48 1.95 -9.65
N ALA A 115 17.94 3.08 -10.12
CA ALA A 115 18.61 3.96 -11.08
C ALA A 115 19.95 4.48 -10.54
N GLN A 116 19.98 4.88 -9.26
CA GLN A 116 21.21 5.28 -8.58
C GLN A 116 22.22 4.13 -8.48
N ALA A 117 21.79 2.94 -8.05
CA ALA A 117 22.66 1.78 -7.90
C ALA A 117 23.25 1.29 -9.24
N LEU A 118 22.51 1.49 -10.34
CA LEU A 118 22.95 1.16 -11.69
C LEU A 118 23.74 2.29 -12.35
N HIS A 119 23.97 3.42 -11.67
CA HIS A 119 24.64 4.61 -12.22
C HIS A 119 24.00 5.08 -13.52
N LEU A 120 22.68 5.20 -13.54
CA LEU A 120 21.97 5.80 -14.66
C LEU A 120 22.10 7.32 -14.59
N GLU A 121 22.47 7.94 -15.71
CA GLU A 121 22.45 9.40 -15.86
C GLU A 121 21.00 9.84 -16.10
N THR A 122 20.21 9.84 -15.02
CA THR A 122 18.80 10.26 -15.07
C THR A 122 18.66 11.58 -14.34
N GLU A 123 18.11 12.58 -15.01
CA GLU A 123 17.69 13.82 -14.35
C GLU A 123 16.64 13.47 -13.29
N LYS A 124 16.95 13.80 -12.04
CA LYS A 124 16.04 13.55 -10.93
C LYS A 124 14.91 14.58 -10.99
N MET A 125 13.75 14.18 -11.49
CA MET A 125 12.52 14.97 -11.36
C MET A 125 12.03 14.89 -9.91
N THR A 126 12.50 15.81 -9.06
CA THR A 126 12.15 15.86 -7.64
C THR A 126 10.68 16.16 -7.37
N GLU A 127 10.00 16.74 -8.37
CA GLU A 127 8.63 17.21 -8.35
C GLU A 127 7.61 16.05 -8.42
N GLY A 128 8.00 14.86 -8.91
CA GLY A 128 7.09 13.74 -9.16
C GLY A 128 6.24 13.35 -7.95
N LYS A 129 6.85 13.30 -6.75
CA LYS A 129 6.11 12.98 -5.51
C LYS A 129 5.01 13.99 -5.19
N ASP A 130 5.25 15.28 -5.44
CA ASP A 130 4.28 16.33 -5.21
C ASP A 130 3.17 16.31 -6.28
N LEU A 131 3.51 15.98 -7.53
CA LEU A 131 2.55 15.81 -8.62
C LEU A 131 1.62 14.60 -8.41
N ILE A 132 2.17 13.45 -8.01
CA ILE A 132 1.39 12.27 -7.61
C ILE A 132 0.45 12.64 -6.46
N ARG A 133 0.93 13.33 -5.42
CA ARG A 133 0.06 13.77 -4.32
C ARG A 133 -1.03 14.74 -4.81
N LYS A 134 -0.71 15.59 -5.78
CA LYS A 134 -1.63 16.61 -6.30
C LYS A 134 -2.75 16.00 -7.13
N PHE A 135 -2.43 15.09 -8.06
CA PHE A 135 -3.37 14.58 -9.07
C PHE A 135 -3.89 13.18 -8.79
N SER A 136 -3.12 12.33 -8.09
CA SER A 136 -3.43 10.92 -7.86
C SER A 136 -4.11 10.66 -6.51
N GLN A 137 -4.25 11.68 -5.66
CA GLN A 137 -4.83 11.57 -4.32
C GLN A 137 -5.90 12.66 -4.06
N PRO A 138 -6.87 12.40 -3.18
CA PRO A 138 -7.79 13.44 -2.69
C PRO A 138 -7.03 14.60 -2.05
N CYS A 139 -7.56 15.81 -2.18
CA CYS A 139 -7.05 16.98 -1.50
C CYS A 139 -8.01 17.46 -0.41
N LYS A 140 -7.47 18.06 0.65
CA LYS A 140 -8.31 18.63 1.72
C LYS A 140 -9.02 19.87 1.18
N ALA A 141 -10.33 19.97 1.42
CA ALA A 141 -11.10 21.18 1.11
C ALA A 141 -10.56 22.38 1.92
N THR A 142 -10.14 23.44 1.22
CA THR A 142 -9.67 24.69 1.82
C THR A 142 -10.34 25.88 1.14
N LYS A 143 -10.27 27.06 1.79
CA LYS A 143 -10.72 28.30 1.13
C LYS A 143 -9.90 28.61 -0.13
N SER A 144 -8.60 28.31 -0.12
CA SER A 144 -7.69 28.62 -1.23
C SER A 144 -7.89 27.74 -2.47
N ASN A 145 -8.42 26.53 -2.31
CA ASN A 145 -8.70 25.63 -3.43
C ASN A 145 -10.18 25.62 -3.84
N GLY A 146 -10.99 26.54 -3.30
CA GLY A 146 -12.42 26.64 -3.59
C GLY A 146 -13.27 25.53 -2.95
N GLY A 147 -12.77 24.86 -1.92
CA GLY A 147 -13.47 23.76 -1.25
C GLY A 147 -13.42 22.43 -2.00
N ARG A 148 -12.61 22.31 -3.06
CA ARG A 148 -12.48 21.07 -3.83
C ARG A 148 -11.82 19.95 -3.01
N THR A 149 -12.20 18.72 -3.33
CA THR A 149 -11.69 17.49 -2.72
C THR A 149 -10.78 16.69 -3.66
N ARG A 150 -10.63 17.14 -4.92
CA ARG A 150 -9.77 16.54 -5.95
C ARG A 150 -9.18 17.65 -6.82
N ASN A 151 -7.94 17.48 -7.29
CA ASN A 151 -7.41 18.32 -8.35
C ASN A 151 -7.57 17.63 -9.71
N LEU A 152 -8.11 18.36 -10.68
CA LEU A 152 -8.21 17.97 -12.08
C LEU A 152 -7.10 18.68 -12.87
N PRO A 153 -6.76 18.21 -14.09
CA PRO A 153 -5.76 18.86 -14.94
C PRO A 153 -6.00 20.37 -15.11
N GLU A 154 -7.24 20.77 -15.36
CA GLU A 154 -7.67 22.17 -15.52
C GLU A 154 -7.39 23.08 -14.32
N HIS A 155 -7.20 22.51 -13.12
CA HIS A 155 -6.86 23.30 -11.94
C HIS A 155 -5.37 23.71 -11.89
N ALA A 156 -4.50 23.08 -12.69
CA ALA A 156 -3.07 23.37 -12.75
C ALA A 156 -2.42 22.73 -13.99
N MET A 157 -2.64 23.33 -15.17
CA MET A 157 -2.18 22.75 -16.44
C MET A 157 -0.66 22.67 -16.57
N GLU A 158 0.09 23.65 -16.06
CA GLU A 158 1.57 23.61 -16.11
C GLU A 158 2.14 22.43 -15.31
N ASP A 159 1.57 22.17 -14.13
CA ASP A 159 1.91 21.00 -13.33
C ASP A 159 1.45 19.71 -14.00
N TRP A 160 0.33 19.73 -14.74
CA TRP A 160 -0.15 18.59 -15.51
C TRP A 160 0.80 18.20 -16.64
N GLU A 161 1.29 19.17 -17.42
CA GLU A 161 2.29 18.91 -18.46
C GLU A 161 3.61 18.40 -17.87
N THR A 162 3.99 18.90 -16.70
CA THR A 162 5.15 18.36 -15.95
C THR A 162 4.89 16.92 -15.50
N PHE A 163 3.66 16.59 -15.13
CA PHE A 163 3.28 15.23 -14.72
C PHE A 163 3.27 14.25 -15.90
N LYS A 164 2.88 14.71 -17.10
CA LYS A 164 3.03 13.94 -18.35
C LYS A 164 4.49 13.64 -18.66
N ALA A 165 5.35 14.67 -18.58
CA ALA A 165 6.79 14.50 -18.77
C ALA A 165 7.40 13.54 -17.74
N TYR A 166 6.93 13.58 -16.50
CA TYR A 166 7.32 12.65 -15.44
C TYR A 166 6.95 11.20 -15.77
N CYS A 167 5.70 10.92 -16.15
CA CYS A 167 5.24 9.58 -16.53
C CYS A 167 6.02 9.01 -17.74
N VAL A 168 6.27 9.86 -18.76
CA VAL A 168 7.15 9.50 -19.90
C VAL A 168 8.55 9.14 -19.43
N ARG A 169 9.12 9.95 -18.54
CA ARG A 169 10.48 9.74 -18.03
C ARG A 169 10.59 8.42 -17.25
N ASP A 170 9.59 8.04 -16.46
CA ASP A 170 9.62 6.79 -15.70
C ASP A 170 9.72 5.56 -16.63
N VAL A 171 9.06 5.57 -17.79
CA VAL A 171 9.23 4.52 -18.83
C VAL A 171 10.65 4.54 -19.40
N GLU A 172 11.24 5.70 -19.67
CA GLU A 172 12.63 5.80 -20.16
C GLU A 172 13.62 5.25 -19.14
N VAL A 173 13.44 5.59 -17.85
CA VAL A 173 14.27 5.10 -16.76
C VAL A 173 14.13 3.59 -16.61
N GLU A 174 12.91 3.06 -16.66
CA GLU A 174 12.68 1.62 -16.59
C GLU A 174 13.36 0.87 -17.73
N ARG A 175 13.24 1.37 -18.96
CA ARG A 175 13.92 0.79 -20.13
C ARG A 175 15.44 0.80 -19.98
N ALA A 176 16.00 1.89 -19.43
CA ALA A 176 17.42 1.98 -19.12
C ALA A 176 17.84 0.96 -18.03
N ILE A 177 17.00 0.75 -17.01
CA ILE A 177 17.20 -0.29 -16.00
C ILE A 177 17.20 -1.67 -16.66
N ALA A 178 16.19 -2.00 -17.47
CA ALA A 178 16.09 -3.28 -18.16
C ALA A 178 17.31 -3.54 -19.06
N SER A 179 17.78 -2.51 -19.78
CA SER A 179 19.00 -2.61 -20.59
C SER A 179 20.23 -2.93 -19.73
N ARG A 180 20.38 -2.29 -18.56
CA ARG A 180 21.50 -2.52 -17.64
C ARG A 180 21.43 -3.89 -16.95
N LEU A 181 20.23 -4.41 -16.70
CA LEU A 181 20.02 -5.73 -16.11
C LEU A 181 20.11 -6.87 -17.12
N SER A 182 19.97 -6.59 -18.42
CA SER A 182 19.98 -7.60 -19.50
C SER A 182 21.16 -8.59 -19.48
N PRO A 183 22.39 -8.25 -19.03
CA PRO A 183 23.48 -9.22 -18.88
C PRO A 183 23.27 -10.24 -17.75
N LEU A 184 22.33 -9.98 -16.82
CA LEU A 184 21.98 -10.81 -15.67
C LEU A 184 20.50 -11.23 -15.75
N PRO A 185 20.10 -11.98 -16.79
CA PRO A 185 18.70 -12.35 -16.97
C PRO A 185 18.22 -13.24 -15.81
N MET A 186 17.02 -12.95 -15.32
CA MET A 186 16.38 -13.83 -14.36
C MET A 186 15.98 -15.15 -15.07
N PRO A 187 16.25 -16.32 -14.48
CA PRO A 187 15.88 -17.60 -15.08
C PRO A 187 14.38 -17.70 -15.38
N ALA A 188 14.01 -18.41 -16.45
CA ALA A 188 12.61 -18.54 -16.87
C ALA A 188 11.70 -19.09 -15.75
N PHE A 189 12.18 -20.05 -14.96
CA PHE A 189 11.40 -20.63 -13.87
C PHE A 189 11.07 -19.61 -12.75
N GLU A 190 11.90 -18.59 -12.56
CA GLU A 190 11.60 -17.53 -11.58
C GLU A 190 10.51 -16.58 -12.10
N TRP A 191 10.46 -16.32 -13.41
CA TRP A 191 9.32 -15.63 -14.01
C TRP A 191 8.03 -16.45 -13.88
N GLU A 192 8.09 -17.77 -14.06
CA GLU A 192 6.95 -18.64 -13.80
C GLU A 192 6.49 -18.59 -12.34
N ASN A 193 7.42 -18.56 -11.38
CA ASN A 193 7.10 -18.40 -9.97
C ASN A 193 6.47 -17.03 -9.67
N TYR A 194 7.00 -15.96 -10.26
CA TYR A 194 6.40 -14.62 -10.19
C TYR A 194 4.97 -14.63 -10.74
N TRP A 195 4.72 -15.19 -11.92
CA TRP A 195 3.37 -15.25 -12.49
C TRP A 195 2.41 -16.12 -11.67
N ARG A 196 2.90 -17.18 -11.00
CA ARG A 196 2.11 -17.96 -10.05
C ARG A 196 1.76 -17.15 -8.80
N ASP A 197 2.71 -16.42 -8.23
CA ASP A 197 2.49 -15.49 -7.13
C ASP A 197 1.42 -14.44 -7.48
N GLN A 198 1.51 -13.85 -8.67
CA GLN A 198 0.52 -12.89 -9.13
C GLN A 198 -0.87 -13.53 -9.25
N ARG A 199 -0.98 -14.77 -9.74
CA ARG A 199 -2.26 -15.51 -9.74
C ARG A 199 -2.80 -15.78 -8.34
N PHE A 200 -1.95 -16.06 -7.34
CA PHE A 200 -2.39 -16.20 -5.96
C PHE A 200 -2.92 -14.89 -5.38
N ASN A 201 -2.20 -13.79 -5.60
CA ASN A 201 -2.64 -12.46 -5.18
C ASN A 201 -3.96 -12.06 -5.84
N ASP A 202 -4.11 -12.37 -7.13
CA ASP A 202 -5.31 -12.20 -7.93
C ASP A 202 -6.51 -13.00 -7.43
N MET A 203 -6.29 -14.19 -6.84
CA MET A 203 -7.37 -14.98 -6.24
C MET A 203 -7.78 -14.45 -4.87
N GLY A 204 -6.85 -13.86 -4.12
CA GLY A 204 -7.12 -13.30 -2.79
C GLY A 204 -7.53 -14.34 -1.74
N VAL A 205 -7.82 -13.86 -0.53
CA VAL A 205 -8.26 -14.66 0.62
C VAL A 205 -9.61 -14.12 1.10
N GLY A 206 -10.60 -14.99 1.28
CA GLY A 206 -11.91 -14.60 1.79
C GLY A 206 -11.83 -14.03 3.20
N ILE A 207 -12.51 -12.91 3.42
CA ILE A 207 -12.59 -12.25 4.72
C ILE A 207 -14.01 -12.44 5.25
N ASP A 208 -14.12 -12.93 6.48
CA ASP A 208 -15.37 -12.85 7.24
C ASP A 208 -15.55 -11.40 7.71
N VAL A 209 -16.23 -10.61 6.87
CA VAL A 209 -16.42 -9.17 7.09
C VAL A 209 -17.28 -8.91 8.33
N GLU A 210 -18.25 -9.77 8.61
CA GLU A 210 -19.11 -9.64 9.79
C GLU A 210 -18.30 -9.85 11.07
N LEU A 211 -17.53 -10.94 11.16
CA LEU A 211 -16.66 -11.20 12.29
C LEU A 211 -15.64 -10.09 12.49
N ALA A 212 -14.96 -9.67 11.42
CA ALA A 212 -13.96 -8.60 11.50
C ALA A 212 -14.57 -7.28 11.98
N SER A 213 -15.75 -6.93 11.47
CA SER A 213 -16.48 -5.71 11.85
C SER A 213 -16.93 -5.76 13.31
N LYS A 214 -17.46 -6.91 13.77
CA LYS A 214 -17.86 -7.10 15.17
C LYS A 214 -16.68 -7.07 16.13
N ALA A 215 -15.53 -7.62 15.74
CA ALA A 215 -14.31 -7.53 16.54
C ALA A 215 -13.82 -6.08 16.70
N VAL A 216 -13.87 -5.28 15.62
CA VAL A 216 -13.52 -3.84 15.66
C VAL A 216 -14.52 -3.04 16.48
N GLU A 217 -15.82 -3.34 16.35
CA GLU A 217 -16.88 -2.69 17.14
C GLU A 217 -16.71 -2.95 18.64
N ALA A 218 -16.48 -4.20 19.04
CA ALA A 218 -16.26 -4.56 20.44
C ALA A 218 -15.02 -3.88 21.05
N ASP A 219 -13.91 -3.84 20.30
CA ASP A 219 -12.69 -3.13 20.73
C ASP A 219 -12.93 -1.63 20.94
N ARG A 220 -13.69 -1.01 20.04
CA ARG A 220 -14.08 0.40 20.17
C ARG A 220 -14.91 0.64 21.44
N GLU A 221 -15.93 -0.18 21.69
CA GLU A 221 -16.78 -0.07 22.88
C GLU A 221 -15.97 -0.23 24.18
N ILE A 222 -15.07 -1.22 24.24
CA ILE A 222 -14.18 -1.44 25.38
C ILE A 222 -13.27 -0.21 25.59
N LYS A 223 -12.66 0.31 24.53
CA LYS A 223 -11.79 1.49 24.62
C LYS A 223 -12.56 2.73 25.07
N GLU A 224 -13.76 2.96 24.54
CA GLU A 224 -14.61 4.09 24.95
C GLU A 224 -15.01 4.01 26.42
N ALA A 225 -15.35 2.81 26.91
CA ALA A 225 -15.65 2.57 28.32
C ALA A 225 -14.41 2.83 29.21
N LEU A 226 -13.24 2.29 28.83
CA LEU A 226 -11.99 2.50 29.56
C LEU A 226 -11.57 3.96 29.56
N TYR A 227 -11.68 4.68 28.45
CA TYR A 227 -11.40 6.12 28.43
C TYR A 227 -12.36 6.91 29.32
N THR A 228 -13.62 6.49 29.42
CA THR A 228 -14.58 7.11 30.33
C THR A 228 -14.23 6.88 31.79
N GLN A 229 -13.81 5.65 32.14
CA GLN A 229 -13.31 5.34 33.47
C GLN A 229 -12.02 6.10 33.81
N MET A 230 -11.06 6.15 32.87
CA MET A 230 -9.84 6.92 33.04
C MET A 230 -10.13 8.40 33.26
N ARG A 231 -11.08 9.00 32.54
CA ARG A 231 -11.53 10.39 32.81
C ARG A 231 -12.10 10.54 34.21
N HIS A 232 -12.88 9.58 34.67
CA HIS A 232 -13.46 9.60 36.02
C HIS A 232 -12.41 9.50 37.12
N TRP A 233 -11.41 8.61 36.96
CA TRP A 233 -10.34 8.43 37.93
C TRP A 233 -9.33 9.59 37.95
N THR A 234 -9.04 10.17 36.79
CA THR A 234 -7.93 11.13 36.64
C THR A 234 -8.40 12.59 36.59
N GLY A 235 -9.63 12.86 36.14
CA GLY A 235 -10.10 14.21 35.80
C GLY A 235 -9.45 14.80 34.53
N VAL A 236 -8.60 14.05 33.82
CA VAL A 236 -7.91 14.51 32.61
C VAL A 236 -8.91 14.64 31.45
N GLU A 237 -8.87 15.76 30.72
CA GLU A 237 -9.77 16.02 29.59
C GLU A 237 -9.62 14.97 28.47
N ASN A 238 -8.38 14.65 28.10
CA ASN A 238 -8.07 13.68 27.06
C ASN A 238 -7.07 12.62 27.54
N PRO A 239 -7.54 11.50 28.12
CA PRO A 239 -6.67 10.39 28.54
C PRO A 239 -5.96 9.68 27.37
N GLN A 240 -6.29 10.01 26.12
CA GLN A 240 -5.54 9.52 24.95
C GLN A 240 -4.25 10.31 24.73
N SER A 241 -4.18 11.55 25.22
CA SER A 241 -3.00 12.40 25.09
C SER A 241 -1.88 11.88 25.97
N VAL A 242 -0.80 11.43 25.34
CA VAL A 242 0.40 10.93 26.03
C VAL A 242 0.92 11.97 27.01
N THR A 243 0.96 13.25 26.61
CA THR A 243 1.44 14.34 27.46
C THR A 243 0.55 14.57 28.68
N GLN A 244 -0.77 14.57 28.51
CA GLN A 244 -1.68 14.80 29.64
C GLN A 244 -1.64 13.64 30.62
N LEU A 245 -1.63 12.40 30.12
CA LEU A 245 -1.63 11.21 30.97
C LEU A 245 -0.29 11.04 31.72
N LEU A 246 0.84 11.32 31.07
CA LEU A 246 2.15 11.32 31.75
C LEU A 246 2.23 12.42 32.82
N GLY A 247 1.68 13.60 32.54
CA GLY A 247 1.60 14.69 33.52
C GLY A 247 0.82 14.28 34.77
N TRP A 248 -0.37 13.69 34.59
CA TRP A 248 -1.17 13.17 35.71
C TRP A 248 -0.46 12.07 36.50
N LEU A 249 0.16 11.10 35.81
CA LEU A 249 0.92 10.01 36.46
C LEU A 249 2.07 10.57 37.31
N GLN A 250 2.80 11.56 36.78
CA GLN A 250 3.89 12.22 37.49
C GLN A 250 3.41 12.95 38.76
N GLU A 251 2.27 13.65 38.70
CA GLU A 251 1.67 14.32 39.85
C GLU A 251 1.25 13.33 40.96
N HIS A 252 0.96 12.09 40.58
CA HIS A 252 0.54 11.01 41.48
C HIS A 252 1.67 10.02 41.81
N GLY A 253 2.94 10.43 41.62
CA GLY A 253 4.12 9.69 42.07
C GLY A 253 4.65 8.63 41.09
N ALA A 254 4.03 8.46 39.92
CA ALA A 254 4.46 7.52 38.90
C ALA A 254 5.28 8.22 37.80
N HIS A 255 6.61 8.14 37.90
CA HIS A 255 7.53 8.76 36.94
C HIS A 255 7.92 7.79 35.82
N LEU A 256 7.18 7.83 34.71
CA LEU A 256 7.47 7.02 33.53
C LEU A 256 8.18 7.82 32.44
N PRO A 257 9.17 7.24 31.73
CA PRO A 257 9.79 7.89 30.57
C PRO A 257 8.87 7.90 29.34
N SER A 258 7.94 6.94 29.24
CA SER A 258 6.97 6.85 28.16
C SER A 258 5.75 6.00 28.55
N LEU A 259 4.73 5.98 27.70
CA LEU A 259 3.57 5.08 27.81
C LEU A 259 3.72 3.82 26.93
N ALA A 260 4.96 3.41 26.64
CA ALA A 260 5.22 2.15 25.96
C ALA A 260 4.85 0.97 26.87
N LYS A 261 4.48 -0.16 26.25
CA LYS A 261 4.00 -1.35 26.97
C LYS A 261 4.94 -1.80 28.10
N ALA A 262 6.26 -1.79 27.86
CA ALA A 262 7.26 -2.19 28.85
C ALA A 262 7.30 -1.25 30.05
N ASP A 263 7.35 0.07 29.81
CA ASP A 263 7.41 1.08 30.88
C ASP A 263 6.13 1.06 31.73
N VAL A 264 4.97 0.95 31.08
CA VAL A 264 3.67 0.89 31.77
C VAL A 264 3.52 -0.39 32.57
N ALA A 265 3.96 -1.54 32.03
CA ALA A 265 3.92 -2.81 32.76
C ALA A 265 4.81 -2.80 34.00
N SER A 266 6.04 -2.26 33.87
CA SER A 266 6.95 -2.13 35.02
C SER A 266 6.39 -1.19 36.09
N ALA A 267 5.81 -0.05 35.70
CA ALA A 267 5.22 0.89 36.66
C ALA A 267 3.98 0.31 37.36
N LEU A 268 3.22 -0.56 36.68
CA LEU A 268 2.03 -1.19 37.25
C LEU A 268 2.37 -2.16 38.39
N GLU A 269 3.57 -2.75 38.41
CA GLU A 269 4.00 -3.66 39.50
C GLU A 269 4.15 -2.94 40.85
N GLU A 270 4.48 -1.65 40.83
CA GLU A 270 4.72 -0.83 42.02
C GLU A 270 3.56 0.14 42.33
N ALA A 271 2.59 0.26 41.42
CA ALA A 271 1.47 1.18 41.54
C ALA A 271 0.36 0.64 42.44
N ASP A 272 -0.34 1.55 43.11
CA ASP A 272 -1.55 1.27 43.88
C ASP A 272 -2.70 2.23 43.50
N GLY A 273 -3.89 1.91 44.01
CA GLY A 273 -5.09 2.71 43.85
C GLY A 273 -5.39 3.12 42.40
N SER A 274 -5.75 4.39 42.21
CA SER A 274 -6.13 4.94 40.90
C SER A 274 -4.99 4.93 39.89
N VAL A 275 -3.72 4.94 40.32
CA VAL A 275 -2.57 4.87 39.41
C VAL A 275 -2.49 3.48 38.79
N ALA A 276 -2.68 2.43 39.59
CA ALA A 276 -2.71 1.05 39.09
C ALA A 276 -3.87 0.84 38.10
N ASP A 277 -5.07 1.32 38.43
CA ASP A 277 -6.25 1.21 37.55
C ASP A 277 -6.01 1.90 36.19
N VAL A 278 -5.41 3.09 36.20
CA VAL A 278 -5.08 3.86 35.00
C VAL A 278 -4.02 3.17 34.15
N LEU A 279 -2.95 2.64 34.76
CA LEU A 279 -1.89 1.92 34.05
C LEU A 279 -2.42 0.60 33.46
N ALA A 280 -3.25 -0.13 34.19
CA ALA A 280 -3.90 -1.35 33.71
C ALA A 280 -4.83 -1.06 32.52
N ALA A 281 -5.70 -0.04 32.62
CA ALA A 281 -6.55 0.40 31.52
C ALA A 281 -5.72 0.81 30.29
N ARG A 282 -4.59 1.51 30.50
CA ARG A 282 -3.69 1.90 29.41
C ARG A 282 -3.10 0.68 28.69
N LEU A 283 -2.70 -0.37 29.41
CA LEU A 283 -2.20 -1.61 28.81
C LEU A 283 -3.28 -2.30 27.97
N GLU A 284 -4.52 -2.34 28.47
CA GLU A 284 -5.64 -2.96 27.77
C GLU A 284 -5.94 -2.23 26.46
N ILE A 285 -6.05 -0.90 26.51
CA ILE A 285 -6.25 -0.03 25.33
C ILE A 285 -5.12 -0.20 24.29
N ALA A 286 -3.89 -0.42 24.75
CA ALA A 286 -2.72 -0.53 23.88
C ALA A 286 -2.59 -1.88 23.17
N LYS A 287 -3.44 -2.88 23.48
CA LYS A 287 -3.44 -4.17 22.78
C LYS A 287 -3.68 -3.98 21.28
N SER A 288 -2.85 -4.65 20.48
CA SER A 288 -2.87 -4.56 19.01
C SER A 288 -3.64 -5.68 18.33
N SER A 289 -4.33 -6.54 19.09
CA SER A 289 -5.05 -7.73 18.61
C SER A 289 -6.05 -7.40 17.50
N VAL A 290 -6.64 -6.21 17.53
CA VAL A 290 -7.73 -5.81 16.62
C VAL A 290 -7.22 -5.16 15.33
N LYS A 291 -5.96 -4.68 15.29
CA LYS A 291 -5.37 -4.02 14.10
C LYS A 291 -5.38 -4.89 12.85
N LYS A 292 -5.36 -6.22 13.02
CA LYS A 292 -5.47 -7.15 11.89
C LYS A 292 -6.86 -7.12 11.28
N TYR A 293 -7.91 -7.06 12.09
CA TYR A 293 -9.29 -6.94 11.62
C TYR A 293 -9.53 -5.60 10.94
N GLU A 294 -9.07 -4.49 11.53
CA GLU A 294 -9.11 -3.17 10.87
C GLU A 294 -8.45 -3.24 9.49
N LYS A 295 -7.25 -3.83 9.43
CA LYS A 295 -6.53 -3.96 8.16
C LYS A 295 -7.22 -4.87 7.15
N MET A 296 -7.92 -5.92 7.60
CA MET A 296 -8.74 -6.77 6.73
C MET A 296 -9.88 -5.95 6.13
N LEU A 297 -10.58 -5.14 6.94
CA LEU A 297 -11.66 -4.26 6.48
C LEU A 297 -11.16 -3.15 5.53
N ASP A 298 -9.96 -2.61 5.77
CA ASP A 298 -9.35 -1.59 4.89
C ASP A 298 -9.06 -2.13 3.47
N CYS A 299 -8.75 -3.42 3.33
CA CYS A 299 -8.27 -4.00 2.07
C CYS A 299 -9.22 -5.04 1.43
N VAL A 300 -10.35 -5.35 2.06
CA VAL A 300 -11.35 -6.23 1.47
C VAL A 300 -11.96 -5.58 0.23
N CYS A 301 -11.97 -6.32 -0.87
CA CYS A 301 -12.54 -5.91 -2.15
C CYS A 301 -14.05 -6.24 -2.20
N PRO A 302 -14.80 -5.71 -3.18
CA PRO A 302 -16.25 -5.93 -3.29
C PRO A 302 -16.68 -7.40 -3.37
N ASP A 303 -15.78 -8.31 -3.76
CA ASP A 303 -16.01 -9.75 -3.80
C ASP A 303 -15.86 -10.45 -2.43
N GLY A 304 -15.64 -9.68 -1.35
CA GLY A 304 -15.46 -10.18 0.01
C GLY A 304 -14.06 -10.75 0.27
N ARG A 305 -13.08 -10.46 -0.58
CA ARG A 305 -11.72 -11.02 -0.49
C ARG A 305 -10.67 -9.93 -0.36
N ALA A 306 -9.60 -10.23 0.36
CA ALA A 306 -8.41 -9.38 0.40
C ALA A 306 -7.35 -9.94 -0.57
N HIS A 307 -6.80 -9.07 -1.41
CA HIS A 307 -5.87 -9.41 -2.49
C HIS A 307 -4.50 -8.75 -2.29
N GLY A 308 -3.49 -9.18 -3.05
CA GLY A 308 -2.16 -8.55 -2.97
C GLY A 308 -1.47 -8.70 -1.61
N LEU A 309 -1.77 -9.77 -0.88
CA LEU A 309 -1.30 -9.99 0.49
C LEU A 309 0.16 -10.45 0.57
N LEU A 310 0.76 -10.81 -0.56
CA LEU A 310 2.13 -11.28 -0.66
C LEU A 310 2.88 -10.51 -1.75
N GLN A 311 4.15 -10.21 -1.50
CA GLN A 311 5.05 -9.68 -2.51
C GLN A 311 6.15 -10.71 -2.81
N PHE A 312 6.19 -11.18 -4.06
CA PHE A 312 7.28 -11.97 -4.61
C PHE A 312 8.62 -11.24 -4.46
N MET A 313 9.65 -11.95 -3.99
CA MET A 313 10.99 -11.38 -3.71
C MET A 313 10.98 -10.14 -2.79
N GLY A 314 9.93 -9.93 -1.99
CA GLY A 314 9.78 -8.72 -1.17
C GLY A 314 10.86 -8.53 -0.08
N ALA A 315 11.63 -9.57 0.25
CA ALA A 315 12.81 -9.50 1.12
C ALA A 315 14.11 -9.46 0.29
N GLY A 316 14.52 -8.26 -0.13
CA GLY A 316 15.53 -8.06 -1.18
C GLY A 316 16.95 -8.60 -0.94
N ARG A 317 17.26 -9.13 0.25
CA ARG A 317 18.55 -9.82 0.52
C ARG A 317 18.46 -11.35 0.44
N THR A 318 17.26 -11.92 0.57
CA THR A 318 17.06 -13.38 0.72
C THR A 318 16.14 -13.98 -0.33
N GLY A 319 15.47 -13.13 -1.12
CA GLY A 319 14.46 -13.54 -2.10
C GLY A 319 13.17 -14.09 -1.49
N ARG A 320 13.01 -14.06 -0.16
CA ARG A 320 11.77 -14.51 0.49
C ARG A 320 10.59 -13.60 0.12
N TRP A 321 9.41 -14.21 0.08
CA TRP A 321 8.15 -13.49 -0.01
C TRP A 321 7.94 -12.67 1.25
N ALA A 322 7.43 -11.46 1.07
CA ALA A 322 7.09 -10.60 2.17
C ALA A 322 5.57 -10.42 2.26
N GLY A 323 5.02 -10.53 3.47
CA GLY A 323 3.63 -10.18 3.74
C GLY A 323 3.36 -8.69 3.50
N ARG A 324 2.21 -8.39 2.91
CA ARG A 324 1.67 -7.04 2.70
C ARG A 324 0.30 -6.94 3.37
N LEU A 325 -0.14 -5.70 3.60
CA LEU A 325 -1.43 -5.38 4.20
C LEU A 325 -1.66 -6.11 5.53
N VAL A 326 -2.51 -7.14 5.55
CA VAL A 326 -2.79 -7.99 6.73
C VAL A 326 -1.54 -8.70 7.24
N GLN A 327 -0.50 -8.89 6.40
CA GLN A 327 0.70 -9.66 6.70
C GLN A 327 0.36 -11.06 7.21
N VAL A 328 -0.23 -11.88 6.34
CA VAL A 328 -0.75 -13.21 6.66
C VAL A 328 0.30 -14.18 7.25
N GLN A 329 1.58 -13.95 6.96
CA GLN A 329 2.70 -14.71 7.54
C GLN A 329 2.88 -14.48 9.05
N ASN A 330 2.33 -13.39 9.59
CA ASN A 330 2.41 -12.99 11.00
C ASN A 330 1.06 -13.14 11.72
N LEU A 331 0.13 -13.95 11.19
CA LEU A 331 -1.08 -14.29 11.92
C LEU A 331 -0.72 -15.18 13.11
N PRO A 332 -1.37 -15.00 14.27
CA PRO A 332 -1.16 -15.86 15.42
C PRO A 332 -1.43 -17.31 15.02
N ARG A 333 -0.50 -18.21 15.36
CA ARG A 333 -0.71 -19.64 15.18
C ARG A 333 -1.55 -20.12 16.35
N GLN A 334 -2.68 -20.76 16.07
CA GLN A 334 -3.41 -21.48 17.10
C GLN A 334 -2.48 -22.57 17.68
N THR A 335 -2.41 -22.60 19.00
CA THR A 335 -1.81 -23.72 19.73
C THR A 335 -2.91 -24.72 20.10
N PHE A 336 -2.52 -25.97 20.41
CA PHE A 336 -3.50 -27.00 20.78
C PHE A 336 -4.28 -26.63 22.05
N SER A 337 -3.67 -25.91 23.00
CA SER A 337 -4.36 -25.41 24.20
C SER A 337 -5.47 -24.42 23.87
N ASP A 338 -5.28 -23.56 22.85
CA ASP A 338 -6.30 -22.57 22.46
C ASP A 338 -7.57 -23.25 21.90
N LEU A 339 -7.41 -24.44 21.29
CA LEU A 339 -8.52 -25.22 20.75
C LEU A 339 -9.32 -25.93 21.85
N GLU A 340 -8.66 -26.38 22.91
CA GLU A 340 -9.31 -27.00 24.06
C GLU A 340 -10.12 -25.98 24.87
N GLU A 341 -9.59 -24.76 25.05
CA GLU A 341 -10.32 -23.66 25.70
C GLU A 341 -11.52 -23.17 24.87
N ALA A 342 -11.41 -23.13 23.54
CA ALA A 342 -12.51 -22.73 22.67
C ALA A 342 -13.63 -23.78 22.55
N ALA A 343 -13.34 -25.06 22.88
CA ALA A 343 -14.29 -26.16 22.83
C ALA A 343 -15.04 -26.41 24.16
N ALA A 344 -14.63 -25.72 25.24
CA ALA A 344 -15.19 -25.82 26.59
C ALA A 344 -16.32 -24.82 26.85
#